data_AF-A0A089YPX1-F1
#
_entry.id   AF-A0A089YPX1-F1
#
_cell.length_a   1.000
_cell.length_b   1.000
_cell.length_c   1.000
_cell.angle_alpha   90.00
_cell.angle_beta   90.00
_cell.angle_gamma   90.00
#
_symmetry.space_group_name_H-M   'P 1'
#
loop_
_entity.id
_entity.type
_entity.pdbx_description
1 polymer ?
#
loop_
_entity_poly.entity_id
_entity_poly.type
_entity_poly.pdbx_seq_one_letter_code
_entity_poly.pdbx_strand_id
1 'polypeptide(L)'
;AFPGDVDRLRRMSLVEEGAVKRINMAHLCIAGSHAVNGVARIHSEILKKTIFKDFYELEPHKFQNKTNGITPRRWLVLCNPGLAEVIAERIGEDYISDLDQLRKLLSFVDDEAFIRDVAKVKQENKLKFAAYLEKEYKVHINPNSLFDIQVKRIHEYKRQLLNCLHIITLYNRIKQDPNRFVVPRTVMIGGKAAPGYHMAKMIIKLITAIGDVVNHDPVVGDRLRVIFLENYRVSLAEKVIPAADLSEQISTAGTEASGTG
;
A
#
# COMPACT_ATOMS: atom_id res chain seq x y z
N ALA A 1 19.13 -15.66 -33.84
CA ALA A 1 20.58 -15.45 -33.75
C ALA A 1 20.89 -14.00 -34.11
N PHE A 2 21.83 -13.34 -33.42
CA PHE A 2 22.17 -11.92 -33.62
C PHE A 2 23.65 -11.72 -34.06
N PRO A 3 24.13 -12.30 -35.18
CA PRO A 3 25.51 -12.08 -35.62
C PRO A 3 25.76 -10.61 -35.95
N GLY A 4 26.91 -10.07 -35.54
CA GLY A 4 27.33 -8.69 -35.83
C GLY A 4 26.74 -7.62 -34.90
N ASP A 5 25.80 -7.96 -34.00
CA ASP A 5 25.25 -7.03 -33.00
C ASP A 5 26.19 -6.91 -31.79
N VAL A 6 27.30 -6.18 -31.97
CA VAL A 6 28.35 -6.01 -30.96
C VAL A 6 27.85 -5.28 -29.71
N ASP A 7 26.91 -4.34 -29.86
CA ASP A 7 26.39 -3.60 -28.72
C ASP A 7 25.45 -4.45 -27.85
N ARG A 8 24.73 -5.42 -28.42
CA ARG A 8 23.97 -6.40 -27.62
C ARG A 8 24.87 -7.22 -26.72
N LEU A 9 26.05 -7.64 -27.18
CA LEU A 9 27.02 -8.37 -26.34
C LEU A 9 27.39 -7.55 -25.09
N ARG A 10 27.59 -6.24 -25.25
CA ARG A 10 27.89 -5.34 -24.13
C ARG A 10 26.70 -5.20 -23.18
N ARG A 11 25.49 -4.98 -23.71
CA ARG A 11 24.26 -4.80 -22.91
C ARG A 11 23.83 -6.06 -22.16
N MET A 12 24.14 -7.25 -22.68
CA MET A 12 23.80 -8.53 -22.04
C MET A 12 24.94 -9.11 -21.19
N SER A 13 26.10 -8.44 -21.11
CA SER A 13 27.26 -8.93 -20.37
C SER A 13 26.94 -9.10 -18.88
N LEU A 14 27.48 -10.16 -18.27
CA LEU A 14 27.44 -10.36 -16.83
C LEU A 14 28.42 -9.42 -16.09
N VAL A 15 29.43 -8.94 -16.80
CA VAL A 15 30.44 -8.01 -16.31
C VAL A 15 30.19 -6.65 -16.95
N GLU A 16 29.82 -5.67 -16.14
CA GLU A 16 29.64 -4.28 -16.56
C GLU A 16 31.00 -3.57 -16.55
N GLU A 17 31.37 -3.02 -17.70
CA GLU A 17 32.52 -2.14 -17.84
C GLU A 17 32.15 -0.71 -17.40
N GLY A 18 33.15 0.05 -16.96
CA GLY A 18 32.98 1.43 -16.50
C GLY A 18 34.21 1.90 -15.74
N ALA A 19 34.07 2.96 -14.94
CA ALA A 19 35.17 3.45 -14.09
C ALA A 19 35.72 2.36 -13.14
N VAL A 20 34.84 1.46 -12.69
CA VAL A 20 35.18 0.24 -11.96
C VAL A 20 34.31 -0.87 -12.52
N LYS A 21 34.90 -2.03 -12.82
CA LYS A 21 34.16 -3.21 -13.27
C LYS A 21 33.20 -3.70 -12.19
N ARG A 22 32.01 -4.12 -12.61
CA ARG A 22 30.98 -4.65 -11.71
C ARG A 22 30.40 -5.94 -12.26
N ILE A 23 29.84 -6.76 -11.37
CA ILE A 23 29.05 -7.93 -11.76
C ILE A 23 27.57 -7.55 -11.73
N ASN A 24 26.87 -7.73 -12.84
CA ASN A 24 25.43 -7.55 -12.89
C ASN A 24 24.74 -8.83 -12.39
N MET A 25 24.29 -8.78 -11.14
CA MET A 25 23.64 -9.93 -10.50
C MET A 25 22.31 -10.31 -11.18
N ALA A 26 21.57 -9.35 -11.75
CA ALA A 26 20.32 -9.65 -12.44
C ALA A 26 20.58 -10.43 -13.74
N HIS A 27 21.58 -10.03 -14.53
CA HIS A 27 21.98 -10.75 -15.74
C HIS A 27 22.48 -12.16 -15.40
N LEU A 28 23.27 -12.31 -14.33
CA LEU A 28 23.72 -13.61 -13.86
C LEU A 28 22.53 -14.52 -13.49
N CYS A 29 21.55 -13.99 -12.76
CA CYS A 29 20.34 -14.74 -12.41
C CYS A 29 19.54 -15.16 -13.65
N ILE A 30 19.39 -14.29 -14.66
CA ILE A 30 18.65 -14.62 -15.89
C ILE A 30 19.37 -15.72 -16.68
N ALA A 31 20.69 -15.61 -16.83
CA ALA A 31 21.51 -16.60 -17.53
C ALA A 31 21.47 -17.96 -16.83
N GLY A 32 21.56 -17.98 -15.49
CA GLY A 32 21.59 -19.19 -14.67
C GLY A 32 20.24 -19.81 -14.32
N SER A 33 19.12 -19.21 -14.73
CA SER A 33 17.77 -19.69 -14.37
C SER A 33 17.00 -20.19 -15.59
N HIS A 34 16.16 -21.21 -15.39
CA HIS A 34 15.25 -21.72 -16.42
C HIS A 34 13.93 -20.91 -16.51
N ALA A 35 13.63 -20.05 -15.53
CA ALA A 35 12.45 -19.21 -15.50
C ALA A 35 12.72 -17.89 -14.78
N VAL A 36 12.07 -16.82 -15.24
CA VAL A 36 12.12 -15.46 -14.69
C VAL A 36 10.70 -14.90 -14.66
N ASN A 37 10.24 -14.35 -13.55
CA ASN A 37 8.88 -13.81 -13.47
C ASN A 37 8.82 -12.39 -12.91
N GLY A 38 7.90 -11.60 -13.46
CA GLY A 38 7.41 -10.40 -12.79
C GLY A 38 6.31 -10.70 -11.77
N VAL A 39 6.05 -9.74 -10.89
CA VAL A 39 5.13 -9.87 -9.74
C VAL A 39 3.74 -9.23 -9.95
N ALA A 40 3.50 -8.62 -11.11
CA ALA A 40 2.19 -8.19 -11.61
C ALA A 40 2.25 -8.14 -13.13
N ARG A 41 1.10 -8.22 -13.81
CA ARG A 41 1.03 -8.26 -15.29
C ARG A 41 1.79 -7.08 -15.91
N ILE A 42 1.50 -5.85 -15.47
CA ILE A 42 2.16 -4.63 -15.97
C ILE A 42 3.67 -4.67 -15.75
N HIS A 43 4.12 -5.10 -14.58
CA HIS A 43 5.55 -5.21 -14.26
C HIS A 43 6.23 -6.27 -15.13
N SER A 44 5.62 -7.45 -15.32
CA SER A 44 6.13 -8.46 -16.25
C SER A 44 6.30 -7.92 -17.67
N GLU A 45 5.35 -7.11 -18.15
CA GLU A 45 5.45 -6.49 -19.47
C GLU A 45 6.54 -5.41 -19.54
N ILE A 46 6.72 -4.61 -18.48
CA ILE A 46 7.84 -3.65 -18.39
C ILE A 46 9.17 -4.38 -18.48
N LEU A 47 9.35 -5.48 -17.73
CA LEU A 47 10.59 -6.27 -17.76
C LEU A 47 10.93 -6.75 -19.17
N LYS A 48 9.95 -7.30 -19.90
CA LYS A 48 10.14 -7.80 -21.27
C LYS A 48 10.40 -6.67 -22.28
N LYS A 49 9.76 -5.51 -22.12
CA LYS A 49 9.82 -4.41 -23.10
C LYS A 49 10.99 -3.45 -22.86
N THR A 50 11.54 -3.41 -21.65
CA THR A 50 12.55 -2.42 -21.27
C THR A 50 13.79 -3.10 -20.69
N ILE A 51 13.81 -3.36 -19.39
CA ILE A 51 14.99 -3.75 -18.62
C ILE A 51 15.68 -5.00 -19.19
N PHE A 52 14.91 -6.02 -19.56
CA PHE A 52 15.43 -7.31 -20.02
C PHE A 52 15.01 -7.62 -21.45
N LYS A 53 14.79 -6.59 -22.28
CA LYS A 53 14.39 -6.74 -23.68
C LYS A 53 15.31 -7.69 -24.46
N ASP A 54 16.62 -7.49 -24.34
CA ASP A 54 17.60 -8.30 -25.09
C ASP A 54 17.61 -9.78 -24.63
N PHE A 55 17.40 -10.04 -23.34
CA PHE A 55 17.25 -11.40 -22.80
C PHE A 55 15.93 -12.05 -23.21
N TYR A 56 14.84 -11.27 -23.24
CA TYR A 56 13.53 -11.75 -23.69
C TYR A 56 13.54 -12.10 -25.18
N GLU A 57 14.22 -11.31 -26.01
CA GLU A 57 14.40 -11.63 -27.43
C GLU A 57 15.25 -12.89 -27.67
N LEU A 58 16.20 -13.19 -26.77
CA LEU A 58 17.03 -14.39 -26.85
C LEU A 58 16.29 -15.65 -26.36
N GLU A 59 15.63 -15.58 -25.20
CA GLU A 59 14.97 -16.73 -24.55
C GLU A 59 13.56 -16.36 -24.07
N PRO A 60 12.60 -16.10 -24.98
CA PRO A 60 11.29 -15.55 -24.63
C PRO A 60 10.48 -16.46 -23.69
N HIS A 61 10.68 -17.78 -23.82
CA HIS A 61 10.00 -18.80 -23.04
C HIS A 61 10.35 -18.77 -21.53
N LYS A 62 11.49 -18.16 -21.14
CA LYS A 62 11.87 -18.01 -19.73
C LYS A 62 10.96 -17.02 -18.98
N PHE A 63 10.37 -16.05 -19.66
CA PHE A 63 9.72 -14.90 -19.02
C PHE A 63 8.23 -15.14 -18.75
N GLN A 64 7.87 -15.13 -17.47
CA GLN A 64 6.52 -15.41 -16.98
C GLN A 64 5.93 -14.26 -16.15
N ASN A 65 4.68 -14.42 -15.76
CA ASN A 65 4.05 -13.62 -14.71
C ASN A 65 3.59 -14.53 -13.57
N LYS A 66 3.76 -14.05 -12.34
CA LYS A 66 3.16 -14.60 -11.12
C LYS A 66 2.71 -13.41 -10.30
N THR A 67 1.44 -13.01 -10.44
CA THR A 67 0.92 -11.86 -9.70
C THR A 67 0.93 -12.18 -8.21
N ASN A 68 1.43 -11.24 -7.40
CA ASN A 68 1.51 -11.44 -5.95
C ASN A 68 0.12 -11.67 -5.34
N GLY A 69 0.11 -12.38 -4.21
CA GLY A 69 -1.09 -12.59 -3.40
C GLY A 69 -0.81 -12.38 -1.93
N ILE A 70 -1.87 -12.39 -1.14
CA ILE A 70 -1.84 -12.34 0.32
C ILE A 70 -2.55 -13.58 0.87
N THR A 71 -2.18 -14.01 2.08
CA THR A 71 -2.86 -15.13 2.73
C THR A 71 -4.14 -14.66 3.44
N PRO A 72 -5.33 -15.22 3.11
CA PRO A 72 -6.58 -14.85 3.79
C PRO A 72 -6.60 -15.24 5.27
N ARG A 73 -5.82 -16.24 5.66
CA ARG A 73 -5.75 -16.70 7.06
C ARG A 73 -5.29 -15.58 7.99
N ARG A 74 -4.25 -14.83 7.60
CA ARG A 74 -3.75 -13.69 8.39
C ARG A 74 -4.53 -12.41 8.10
N TRP A 75 -4.75 -12.10 6.83
CA TRP A 75 -5.24 -10.79 6.39
C TRP A 75 -6.76 -10.68 6.27
N LEU A 76 -7.49 -11.70 6.73
CA LEU A 76 -8.93 -11.67 6.90
C LEU A 76 -9.33 -12.32 8.24
N VAL A 77 -9.10 -13.62 8.42
CA VAL A 77 -9.59 -14.36 9.60
C VAL A 77 -8.93 -13.88 10.89
N LEU A 78 -7.60 -13.80 10.92
CA LEU A 78 -6.87 -13.38 12.13
C LEU A 78 -7.08 -11.90 12.45
N CYS A 79 -6.94 -11.01 11.45
CA CYS A 79 -6.97 -9.57 11.71
C CYS A 79 -8.37 -8.97 11.73
N ASN A 80 -9.35 -9.60 11.08
CA ASN A 80 -10.73 -9.11 10.99
C ASN A 80 -11.74 -10.25 11.21
N PRO A 81 -11.72 -10.88 12.40
CA PRO A 81 -12.59 -12.03 12.70
C PRO A 81 -14.09 -11.68 12.60
N GLY A 82 -14.47 -10.43 12.91
CA GLY A 82 -15.87 -9.99 12.75
C GLY A 82 -16.35 -10.03 11.29
N LEU A 83 -15.49 -9.63 10.34
CA LEU A 83 -15.84 -9.72 8.91
C LEU A 83 -15.82 -11.16 8.43
N ALA A 84 -14.87 -11.96 8.93
CA ALA A 84 -14.78 -13.37 8.60
C ALA A 84 -16.06 -14.12 9.01
N GLU A 85 -16.61 -13.82 10.19
CA GLU A 85 -17.88 -14.38 10.67
C GLU A 85 -19.06 -13.96 9.78
N VAL A 86 -19.23 -12.66 9.51
CA VAL A 86 -20.30 -12.14 8.65
C VAL A 86 -20.27 -12.78 7.25
N ILE A 87 -19.10 -13.09 6.72
CA ILE A 87 -18.96 -13.82 5.46
C ILE A 87 -19.34 -15.29 5.64
N ALA A 88 -18.83 -15.96 6.69
CA ALA A 88 -19.07 -17.38 6.93
C ALA A 88 -20.56 -17.69 7.14
N GLU A 89 -21.30 -16.83 7.85
CA GLU A 89 -22.75 -16.94 8.04
C GLU A 89 -23.54 -16.97 6.72
N ARG A 90 -22.99 -16.38 5.64
CA ARG A 90 -23.67 -16.27 4.35
C ARG A 90 -23.24 -17.34 3.35
N ILE A 91 -21.95 -17.70 3.34
CA ILE A 91 -21.39 -18.55 2.28
C ILE A 91 -20.60 -19.78 2.78
N GLY A 92 -20.56 -20.01 4.09
CA GLY A 92 -19.76 -21.07 4.72
C GLY A 92 -18.28 -20.69 4.90
N GLU A 93 -17.47 -21.61 5.41
CA GLU A 93 -16.06 -21.35 5.79
C GLU A 93 -15.03 -21.72 4.70
N ASP A 94 -15.44 -22.37 3.62
CA ASP A 94 -14.52 -22.86 2.58
C ASP A 94 -13.70 -21.74 1.92
N TYR A 95 -14.18 -20.49 1.97
CA TYR A 95 -13.47 -19.33 1.42
C TYR A 95 -12.09 -19.08 2.07
N ILE A 96 -11.84 -19.62 3.27
CA ILE A 96 -10.57 -19.44 4.00
C ILE A 96 -9.40 -20.09 3.25
N SER A 97 -9.65 -21.22 2.57
CA SER A 97 -8.69 -21.91 1.71
C SER A 97 -8.96 -21.70 0.21
N ASP A 98 -10.17 -21.29 -0.16
CA ASP A 98 -10.60 -21.03 -1.55
C ASP A 98 -11.24 -19.63 -1.72
N LEU A 99 -10.40 -18.60 -1.80
CA LEU A 99 -10.84 -17.19 -1.76
C LEU A 99 -11.76 -16.81 -2.93
N ASP A 100 -11.75 -17.55 -4.04
CA ASP A 100 -12.64 -17.31 -5.18
C ASP A 100 -14.13 -17.44 -4.81
N GLN A 101 -14.45 -18.17 -3.73
CA GLN A 101 -15.81 -18.26 -3.20
C GLN A 101 -16.39 -16.94 -2.71
N LEU A 102 -15.56 -15.93 -2.40
CA LEU A 102 -16.05 -14.59 -2.06
C LEU A 102 -16.90 -13.97 -3.18
N ARG A 103 -16.80 -14.45 -4.43
CA ARG A 103 -17.69 -14.03 -5.53
C ARG A 103 -19.17 -14.29 -5.22
N LYS A 104 -19.49 -15.29 -4.39
CA LYS A 104 -20.86 -15.56 -3.94
C LYS A 104 -21.47 -14.38 -3.18
N LEU A 105 -20.65 -13.51 -2.56
CA LEU A 105 -21.13 -12.31 -1.88
C LEU A 105 -21.80 -11.29 -2.81
N LEU A 106 -21.57 -11.38 -4.13
CA LEU A 106 -22.24 -10.50 -5.10
C LEU A 106 -23.77 -10.63 -5.06
N SER A 107 -24.32 -11.79 -4.67
CA SER A 107 -25.77 -11.95 -4.52
C SER A 107 -26.36 -11.23 -3.30
N PHE A 108 -25.52 -10.73 -2.40
CA PHE A 108 -25.91 -10.03 -1.18
C PHE A 108 -25.63 -8.52 -1.25
N VAL A 109 -25.27 -7.99 -2.42
CA VAL A 109 -24.93 -6.56 -2.57
C VAL A 109 -26.11 -5.63 -2.26
N ASP A 110 -27.34 -6.10 -2.49
CA ASP A 110 -28.59 -5.38 -2.20
C ASP A 110 -29.30 -5.93 -0.95
N ASP A 111 -28.67 -6.84 -0.19
CA ASP A 111 -29.21 -7.35 1.07
C ASP A 111 -28.94 -6.32 2.18
N GLU A 112 -29.99 -5.61 2.60
CA GLU A 112 -29.96 -4.59 3.65
C GLU A 112 -29.39 -5.08 4.98
N ALA A 113 -29.60 -6.36 5.33
CA ALA A 113 -29.00 -6.91 6.54
C ALA A 113 -27.50 -7.09 6.36
N PHE A 114 -27.07 -7.65 5.23
CA PHE A 114 -25.65 -7.84 4.93
C PHE A 114 -24.88 -6.52 4.85
N ILE A 115 -25.44 -5.50 4.18
CA ILE A 115 -24.86 -4.15 4.11
C ILE A 115 -24.66 -3.60 5.52
N ARG A 116 -25.68 -3.69 6.38
CA ARG A 116 -25.62 -3.23 7.77
C ARG A 116 -24.57 -3.99 8.59
N ASP A 117 -24.48 -5.30 8.43
CA ASP A 117 -23.53 -6.14 9.18
C ASP A 117 -22.08 -5.82 8.79
N VAL A 118 -21.79 -5.69 7.49
CA VAL A 118 -20.46 -5.27 6.99
C VAL A 118 -20.09 -3.87 7.49
N ALA A 119 -21.03 -2.91 7.44
CA ALA A 119 -20.82 -1.55 7.93
C ALA A 119 -20.57 -1.52 9.45
N LYS A 120 -21.33 -2.32 10.22
CA LYS A 120 -21.15 -2.45 11.67
C LYS A 120 -19.75 -2.96 12.01
N VAL A 121 -19.28 -4.02 11.35
CA VAL A 121 -17.93 -4.56 11.55
C VAL A 121 -16.85 -3.52 11.26
N LYS A 122 -17.01 -2.74 10.18
CA LYS A 122 -16.08 -1.62 9.88
C LYS A 122 -16.03 -0.61 11.04
N GLN A 123 -17.20 -0.19 11.53
CA GLN A 123 -17.27 0.78 12.63
C GLN A 123 -16.66 0.23 13.93
N GLU A 124 -16.88 -1.04 14.25
CA GLU A 124 -16.26 -1.70 15.40
C GLU A 124 -14.73 -1.76 15.28
N ASN A 125 -14.21 -2.06 14.08
CA ASN A 125 -12.77 -2.04 13.84
C ASN A 125 -12.16 -0.65 14.01
N LYS A 126 -12.87 0.40 13.56
CA LYS A 126 -12.46 1.81 13.76
C LYS A 126 -12.43 2.19 15.23
N LEU A 127 -13.46 1.80 15.99
CA LEU A 127 -13.52 2.02 17.44
C LEU A 127 -12.38 1.31 18.18
N LYS A 128 -12.14 0.03 17.86
CA LYS A 128 -11.02 -0.74 18.42
C LYS A 128 -9.67 -0.09 18.11
N PHE A 129 -9.49 0.41 16.89
CA PHE A 129 -8.24 1.05 16.50
C PHE A 129 -8.05 2.43 17.14
N ALA A 130 -9.11 3.23 17.26
CA ALA A 130 -9.08 4.50 17.99
C ALA A 130 -8.70 4.29 19.46
N ALA A 131 -9.30 3.30 20.14
CA ALA A 131 -8.96 2.95 21.51
C ALA A 131 -7.50 2.47 21.65
N TYR A 132 -6.99 1.72 20.66
CA TYR A 132 -5.59 1.32 20.60
C TYR A 132 -4.65 2.53 20.48
N LEU A 133 -4.98 3.51 19.62
CA LEU A 133 -4.17 4.72 19.47
C LEU A 133 -4.15 5.57 20.74
N GLU A 134 -5.29 5.70 21.42
CA GLU A 134 -5.38 6.41 22.69
C GLU A 134 -4.56 5.71 23.78
N LYS A 135 -4.63 4.37 23.85
CA LYS A 135 -3.87 3.60 24.84
C LYS A 135 -2.36 3.71 24.64
N GLU A 136 -1.88 3.43 23.43
CA GLU A 136 -0.45 3.26 23.14
C GLU A 136 0.25 4.58 22.79
N TYR A 137 -0.42 5.46 22.05
CA TYR A 137 0.18 6.71 21.54
C TYR A 137 -0.39 7.97 22.19
N LYS A 138 -1.40 7.85 23.08
CA LYS A 138 -2.06 8.98 23.74
C LYS A 138 -2.67 9.98 22.76
N VAL A 139 -3.11 9.50 21.61
CA VAL A 139 -3.77 10.30 20.57
C VAL A 139 -5.26 9.99 20.55
N HIS A 140 -6.08 11.02 20.75
CA HIS A 140 -7.53 10.93 20.59
C HIS A 140 -7.93 11.26 19.13
N ILE A 141 -8.75 10.39 18.52
CA ILE A 141 -9.27 10.56 17.17
C ILE A 141 -10.79 10.32 17.12
N ASN A 142 -11.48 10.98 16.20
CA ASN A 142 -12.92 10.79 16.00
C ASN A 142 -13.18 9.52 15.15
N PRO A 143 -13.75 8.44 15.71
CA PRO A 143 -14.01 7.21 14.98
C PRO A 143 -15.15 7.34 13.93
N ASN A 144 -15.90 8.44 13.94
CA ASN A 144 -16.92 8.73 12.92
C ASN A 144 -16.33 9.42 11.69
N SER A 145 -15.08 9.89 11.75
CA SER A 145 -14.36 10.43 10.59
C SER A 145 -13.99 9.30 9.62
N LEU A 146 -13.78 9.65 8.34
CA LEU A 146 -13.21 8.73 7.36
C LEU A 146 -11.74 8.46 7.71
N PHE A 147 -11.39 7.19 7.90
CA PHE A 147 -10.01 6.77 8.16
C PHE A 147 -9.27 6.60 6.83
N ASP A 148 -8.43 7.57 6.50
CA ASP A 148 -7.65 7.66 5.27
C ASP A 148 -6.21 7.21 5.55
N ILE A 149 -5.79 6.08 4.98
CA ILE A 149 -4.63 5.35 5.47
C ILE A 149 -3.61 5.12 4.35
N GLN A 150 -2.38 5.58 4.58
CA GLN A 150 -1.22 5.30 3.75
C GLN A 150 -0.11 4.63 4.56
N VAL A 151 -0.15 3.29 4.65
CA VAL A 151 0.84 2.50 5.40
C VAL A 151 1.74 1.67 4.49
N LYS A 152 3.01 2.05 4.38
CA LYS A 152 4.04 1.37 3.57
C LYS A 152 5.42 1.94 3.87
N ARG A 153 6.48 1.35 3.32
CA ARG A 153 7.83 1.95 3.38
C ARG A 153 7.78 3.41 2.89
N ILE A 154 8.51 4.30 3.56
CA ILE A 154 8.59 5.70 3.14
C ILE A 154 9.58 5.79 1.98
N HIS A 155 9.10 6.23 0.82
CA HIS A 155 9.89 6.33 -0.39
C HIS A 155 9.31 7.36 -1.35
N GLU A 156 10.15 8.13 -2.02
CA GLU A 156 9.70 9.17 -2.97
C GLU A 156 8.72 8.65 -4.04
N TYR A 157 8.96 7.47 -4.63
CA TYR A 157 8.07 6.91 -5.65
C TYR A 157 6.69 6.49 -5.12
N LYS A 158 6.57 6.27 -3.81
CA LYS A 158 5.29 5.95 -3.12
C LYS A 158 4.47 7.19 -2.80
N ARG A 159 5.07 8.38 -3.00
CA ARG A 159 4.41 9.69 -2.99
C ARG A 159 3.64 10.00 -1.69
N GLN A 160 4.17 9.65 -0.52
CA GLN A 160 3.65 10.21 0.75
C GLN A 160 3.64 11.75 0.74
N LEU A 161 4.60 12.36 0.02
CA LEU A 161 4.62 13.81 -0.21
C LEU A 161 3.38 14.31 -0.96
N LEU A 162 2.85 13.56 -1.94
CA LEU A 162 1.63 13.95 -2.65
C LEU A 162 0.42 13.95 -1.71
N ASN A 163 0.33 12.95 -0.82
CA ASN A 163 -0.71 12.94 0.21
C ASN A 163 -0.53 14.12 1.19
N CYS A 164 0.71 14.46 1.58
CA CYS A 164 0.96 15.67 2.39
C CYS A 164 0.43 16.95 1.72
N LEU A 165 0.61 17.12 0.41
CA LEU A 165 0.06 18.27 -0.32
C LEU A 165 -1.48 18.28 -0.30
N HIS A 166 -2.12 17.12 -0.39
CA HIS A 166 -3.56 17.00 -0.27
C HIS A 166 -4.05 17.36 1.14
N ILE A 167 -3.36 16.90 2.20
CA ILE A 167 -3.66 17.27 3.59
C ILE A 167 -3.58 18.79 3.77
N ILE A 168 -2.51 19.42 3.29
CA ILE A 168 -2.33 20.89 3.34
C ILE A 168 -3.45 21.60 2.58
N THR A 169 -3.88 21.04 1.44
CA THR A 169 -5.00 21.58 0.66
C THR A 169 -6.31 21.53 1.45
N LEU A 170 -6.60 20.41 2.13
CA LEU A 170 -7.79 20.29 2.99
C LEU A 170 -7.74 21.29 4.14
N TYR A 171 -6.59 21.40 4.81
CA TYR A 171 -6.37 22.36 5.88
C TYR A 171 -6.62 23.80 5.40
N ASN A 172 -5.99 24.23 4.30
CA ASN A 172 -6.14 25.57 3.75
C ASN A 172 -7.59 25.88 3.37
N ARG A 173 -8.32 24.91 2.80
CA ARG A 173 -9.74 25.08 2.45
C ARG A 173 -10.62 25.23 3.70
N ILE A 174 -10.34 24.49 4.77
CA ILE A 174 -11.04 24.66 6.06
C ILE A 174 -10.76 26.04 6.65
N LYS A 175 -9.52 26.54 6.55
CA LYS A 175 -9.18 27.88 7.06
C LYS A 175 -9.79 29.01 6.25
N GLN A 176 -9.91 28.82 4.93
CA GLN A 176 -10.49 29.81 4.03
C GLN A 176 -12.00 29.96 4.24
N ASP A 177 -12.71 28.86 4.51
CA ASP A 177 -14.15 28.86 4.78
C ASP A 177 -14.47 28.00 6.03
N PRO A 178 -14.27 28.55 7.24
CA PRO A 178 -14.40 27.79 8.49
C PRO A 178 -15.78 27.21 8.77
N ASN A 179 -16.84 27.77 8.18
CA ASN A 179 -18.22 27.36 8.44
C ASN A 179 -18.72 26.33 7.42
N ARG A 180 -17.97 26.08 6.35
CA ARG A 180 -18.33 25.07 5.36
C ARG A 180 -18.26 23.67 5.95
N PHE A 181 -19.30 22.90 5.68
CA PHE A 181 -19.31 21.48 5.98
C PHE A 181 -18.28 20.74 5.11
N VAL A 182 -17.46 19.93 5.77
CA VAL A 182 -16.54 18.97 5.16
C VAL A 182 -16.69 17.64 5.88
N VAL A 183 -16.58 16.52 5.15
CA VAL A 183 -16.57 15.19 5.76
C VAL A 183 -15.33 15.07 6.64
N PRO A 184 -15.45 14.81 7.96
CA PRO A 184 -14.31 14.68 8.83
C PRO A 184 -13.36 13.57 8.37
N ARG A 185 -12.05 13.80 8.43
CA ARG A 185 -11.02 12.83 8.05
C ARG A 185 -9.95 12.68 9.11
N THR A 186 -9.59 11.44 9.40
CA THR A 186 -8.36 11.10 10.13
C THR A 186 -7.40 10.46 9.14
N VAL A 187 -6.40 11.24 8.71
CA VAL A 187 -5.36 10.79 7.79
C VAL A 187 -4.21 10.19 8.58
N MET A 188 -3.87 8.94 8.27
CA MET A 188 -2.88 8.14 8.98
C MET A 188 -1.81 7.67 8.01
N ILE A 189 -0.58 8.16 8.20
CA ILE A 189 0.57 7.74 7.38
C ILE A 189 1.51 6.93 8.27
N GLY A 190 1.89 5.73 7.83
CA GLY A 190 2.77 4.87 8.61
C GLY A 190 3.85 4.22 7.75
N GLY A 191 5.05 4.09 8.30
CA GLY A 191 6.17 3.52 7.54
C GLY A 191 7.51 3.70 8.21
N LYS A 192 8.53 3.06 7.61
CA LYS A 192 9.94 3.25 7.98
C LYS A 192 10.72 3.78 6.78
N ALA A 193 11.68 4.65 7.06
CA ALA A 193 12.70 5.09 6.12
C ALA A 193 13.99 4.30 6.34
N ALA A 194 14.76 4.05 5.28
CA ALA A 194 16.09 3.48 5.43
C ALA A 194 17.02 4.47 6.15
N PRO A 195 17.98 4.02 6.99
CA PRO A 195 18.80 4.92 7.81
C PRO A 195 19.56 5.99 7.01
N GLY A 196 20.11 5.64 5.85
CA GLY A 196 20.83 6.57 4.98
C GLY A 196 19.94 7.38 4.02
N TYR A 197 18.63 7.15 4.00
CA TYR A 197 17.73 7.81 3.06
C TYR A 197 17.24 9.15 3.64
N HIS A 198 18.06 10.19 3.47
CA HIS A 198 17.80 11.53 3.98
C HIS A 198 16.42 12.08 3.57
N MET A 199 16.07 12.01 2.28
CA MET A 199 14.79 12.54 1.79
C MET A 199 13.58 11.83 2.41
N ALA A 200 13.62 10.50 2.54
CA ALA A 200 12.55 9.75 3.20
C ALA A 200 12.40 10.13 4.68
N LYS A 201 13.49 10.42 5.39
CA LYS A 201 13.44 10.94 6.76
C LYS A 201 12.85 12.36 6.82
N MET A 202 13.19 13.22 5.87
CA MET A 202 12.61 14.57 5.77
C MET A 202 11.10 14.52 5.50
N ILE A 203 10.63 13.56 4.70
CA ILE A 203 9.19 13.33 4.51
C ILE A 203 8.51 12.93 5.82
N ILE A 204 9.12 12.07 6.65
CA ILE A 204 8.57 11.75 7.99
C ILE A 204 8.49 13.01 8.86
N LYS A 205 9.54 13.84 8.85
CA LYS A 205 9.52 15.10 9.61
C LYS A 205 8.45 16.06 9.10
N LEU A 206 8.23 16.13 7.78
CA LEU A 206 7.16 16.93 7.20
C LEU A 206 5.78 16.44 7.66
N ILE A 207 5.52 15.13 7.62
CA ILE A 207 4.22 14.57 8.05
C ILE A 207 3.93 14.93 9.51
N THR A 208 4.91 14.74 10.38
CA THR A 208 4.76 15.06 11.81
C THR A 208 4.58 16.56 12.03
N ALA A 209 5.34 17.42 11.34
CA ALA A 209 5.17 18.87 11.42
C ALA A 209 3.80 19.35 10.91
N ILE A 210 3.26 18.74 9.84
CA ILE A 210 1.89 19.01 9.39
C ILE A 210 0.89 18.61 10.47
N GLY A 211 1.07 17.44 11.09
CA GLY A 211 0.24 16.98 12.20
C GLY A 211 0.27 17.93 13.39
N ASP A 212 1.44 18.44 13.77
CA ASP A 212 1.57 19.39 14.87
C ASP A 212 0.73 20.66 14.63
N VAL A 213 0.71 21.20 13.42
CA VAL A 213 -0.12 22.38 13.09
C VAL A 213 -1.60 22.02 13.01
N VAL A 214 -1.95 21.00 12.24
CA VAL A 214 -3.36 20.65 11.95
C VAL A 214 -4.09 20.20 13.21
N ASN A 215 -3.46 19.37 14.05
CA ASN A 215 -4.10 18.75 15.20
C ASN A 215 -4.34 19.73 16.37
N HIS A 216 -3.61 20.86 16.40
CA HIS A 216 -3.73 21.88 17.45
C HIS A 216 -4.45 23.15 17.00
N ASP A 217 -4.93 23.22 15.75
CA ASP A 217 -5.69 24.36 15.26
C ASP A 217 -7.17 24.27 15.72
N PRO A 218 -7.64 25.15 16.62
CA PRO A 218 -9.00 25.08 17.15
C PRO A 218 -10.05 25.34 16.07
N VAL A 219 -9.70 26.05 14.99
CA VAL A 219 -10.61 26.24 13.86
C VAL A 219 -10.83 24.91 13.17
N VAL A 220 -9.82 24.07 13.00
CA VAL A 220 -9.99 22.76 12.36
C VAL A 220 -10.92 21.86 13.18
N GLY A 221 -10.81 21.88 14.51
CA GLY A 221 -11.62 21.05 15.39
C GLY A 221 -11.32 19.57 15.14
N ASP A 222 -12.35 18.72 15.03
CA ASP A 222 -12.24 17.29 14.75
C ASP A 222 -12.37 16.93 13.26
N ARG A 223 -12.48 17.95 12.40
CA ARG A 223 -12.74 17.78 10.95
C ARG A 223 -11.53 17.25 10.18
N LEU A 224 -10.32 17.50 10.67
CA LEU A 224 -9.10 16.95 10.11
C LEU A 224 -8.12 16.58 11.22
N ARG A 225 -7.65 15.35 11.19
CA ARG A 225 -6.57 14.83 12.05
C ARG A 225 -5.50 14.19 11.19
N VAL A 226 -4.24 14.40 11.54
CA VAL A 226 -3.08 13.87 10.81
C VAL A 226 -2.17 13.15 11.79
N ILE A 227 -2.10 11.83 11.66
CA ILE A 227 -1.37 10.97 12.59
C ILE A 227 -0.26 10.22 11.84
N PHE A 228 0.95 10.23 12.40
CA PHE A 228 2.01 9.35 11.95
C PHE A 228 2.00 8.05 12.79
N LEU A 229 1.83 6.91 12.13
CA LEU A 229 1.82 5.59 12.79
C LEU A 229 3.23 5.07 12.97
N GLU A 230 3.74 5.19 14.19
CA GLU A 230 5.10 4.80 14.54
C GLU A 230 5.35 3.30 14.41
N ASN A 231 6.61 2.95 14.13
CA ASN A 231 7.11 1.57 14.09
C ASN A 231 6.23 0.58 13.29
N TYR A 232 5.70 1.02 12.13
CA TYR A 232 4.86 0.19 11.28
C TYR A 232 5.50 -1.18 10.98
N ARG A 233 4.74 -2.23 11.28
CA ARG A 233 5.10 -3.66 11.22
C ARG A 233 3.84 -4.50 11.09
N VAL A 234 3.98 -5.80 10.85
CA VAL A 234 2.85 -6.73 10.64
C VAL A 234 1.80 -6.65 11.74
N SER A 235 2.20 -6.64 13.02
CA SER A 235 1.26 -6.56 14.14
C SER A 235 0.44 -5.26 14.22
N LEU A 236 0.96 -4.17 13.63
CA LEU A 236 0.25 -2.89 13.52
C LEU A 236 -0.62 -2.88 12.25
N ALA A 237 -0.12 -3.46 11.15
CA ALA A 237 -0.87 -3.68 9.92
C ALA A 237 -2.18 -4.45 10.18
N GLU A 238 -2.13 -5.51 10.99
CA GLU A 238 -3.30 -6.30 11.42
C GLU A 238 -4.36 -5.49 12.19
N LYS A 239 -4.04 -4.30 12.69
CA LYS A 239 -4.99 -3.42 13.39
C LYS A 239 -5.51 -2.31 12.48
N VAL A 240 -4.62 -1.69 11.73
CA VAL A 240 -4.93 -0.53 10.90
C VAL A 240 -5.67 -0.90 9.61
N ILE A 241 -5.34 -2.03 8.97
CA ILE A 241 -5.96 -2.45 7.70
C ILE A 241 -7.47 -2.72 7.87
N PRO A 242 -7.93 -3.48 8.89
CA PRO A 242 -9.37 -3.68 9.12
C PRO A 242 -10.13 -2.39 9.42
N ALA A 243 -9.46 -1.36 9.94
CA ALA A 243 -10.05 -0.07 10.31
C ALA A 243 -10.02 0.98 9.17
N ALA A 244 -9.32 0.74 8.07
CA ALA A 244 -9.21 1.70 6.96
C ALA A 244 -10.55 1.85 6.22
N ASP A 245 -10.97 3.09 5.98
CA ASP A 245 -12.07 3.40 5.04
C ASP A 245 -11.52 3.66 3.63
N LEU A 246 -10.36 4.34 3.55
CA LEU A 246 -9.66 4.65 2.30
C LEU A 246 -8.21 4.14 2.39
N SER A 247 -7.78 3.39 1.37
CA SER A 247 -6.41 2.88 1.24
C SER A 247 -5.66 3.63 0.14
N GLU A 248 -4.57 4.30 0.51
CA GLU A 248 -3.79 5.13 -0.40
C GLU A 248 -2.75 4.31 -1.18
N GLN A 249 -2.99 4.13 -2.48
CA GLN A 249 -2.14 3.39 -3.42
C GLN A 249 -1.67 4.30 -4.56
N ILE A 250 -0.99 5.39 -4.17
CA ILE A 250 -0.69 6.52 -5.04
C ILE A 250 0.75 6.53 -5.55
N SER A 251 1.36 5.41 -5.90
CA SER A 251 2.71 5.42 -6.48
C SER A 251 2.74 6.04 -7.89
N THR A 252 3.89 6.52 -8.34
CA THR A 252 4.05 6.98 -9.74
C THR A 252 3.87 5.80 -10.68
N ALA A 253 3.12 5.97 -11.78
CA ALA A 253 2.85 4.88 -12.74
C ALA A 253 4.16 4.23 -13.23
N GLY A 254 4.21 2.89 -13.21
CA GLY A 254 5.38 2.11 -13.60
C GLY A 254 6.45 1.91 -12.51
N THR A 255 6.32 2.54 -11.33
CA THR A 255 7.33 2.44 -10.27
C THR A 255 7.03 1.40 -9.20
N GLU A 256 5.75 1.08 -8.95
CA GLU A 256 5.37 -0.04 -8.07
C GLU A 256 5.23 -1.31 -8.89
N ALA A 257 6.01 -2.34 -8.53
CA ALA A 257 6.00 -3.61 -9.26
C ALA A 257 4.68 -4.38 -9.09
N SER A 258 4.06 -4.33 -7.91
CA SER A 258 2.75 -4.94 -7.63
C SER A 258 2.04 -4.19 -6.51
N GLY A 259 2.60 -4.23 -5.30
CA GLY A 259 1.90 -3.85 -4.07
C GLY A 259 1.08 -5.01 -3.49
N THR A 260 0.99 -5.09 -2.17
CA THR A 260 0.31 -6.18 -1.43
C THR A 260 -0.31 -5.70 -0.10
N GLY A 261 -0.50 -4.39 0.05
CA GLY A 261 -1.01 -3.77 1.29
C GLY A 261 -2.12 -2.80 1.00
#